data_AF-A0A2E5W0I0-F1
#
_entry.id   AF-A0A2E5W0I0-F1
#
_cell.length_a   1.000
_cell.length_b   1.000
_cell.length_c   1.000
_cell.angle_alpha   90.00
_cell.angle_beta   90.00
_cell.angle_gamma   90.00
#
_symmetry.space_group_name_H-M   'P 1'
#
loop_
_entity.id
_entity.type
_entity.pdbx_description
1 polymer ?
#
loop_
_entity_poly.entity_id
_entity_poly.type
_entity_poly.pdbx_seq_one_letter_code
_entity_poly.pdbx_strand_id
1 'polypeptide(L)'
;MKEYHNPYKTALDGLLIEDPVKSFFDFCKERESIRKKRERGQSPPWSSDPIFQKGRFLNVFREYDRGSVSILRFARNLKDELPKLIHALFFCRWVNRQQTIDKLTPSDLSKFEELVKKLNALKVWCNETAYPVESIQWEGKTYQRFEAASELFYNIQAQLTKIIISSERCVVKATKNVNEKFKMQNDFPIFMAIMDVAWFRPDIINPGSNVPTGIGAVAYLNRLQNHLGLSNHKETFDKMIALQNSYWPEAERILYPIDIEYISCECRKYFSYVNGTKSFKDKNLFIPSVNS
;
A
#
# COMPACT_ATOMS: atom_id res chain seq x y z
N MET A 1 19.19 9.64 18.78
CA MET A 1 18.12 8.88 18.10
C MET A 1 16.79 9.49 18.51
N LYS A 2 16.00 10.04 17.58
CA LYS A 2 14.62 10.43 17.91
C LYS A 2 13.85 9.13 18.16
N GLU A 3 13.29 9.01 19.37
CA GLU A 3 12.47 7.87 19.75
C GLU A 3 11.28 7.79 18.78
N TYR A 4 11.20 6.69 18.03
CA TYR A 4 10.15 6.52 17.04
C TYR A 4 8.84 6.21 17.78
N HIS A 5 8.00 7.24 18.00
CA HIS A 5 6.71 7.07 18.66
C HIS A 5 5.74 6.35 17.72
N ASN A 6 5.41 5.09 18.02
CA ASN A 6 4.34 4.36 17.34
C ASN A 6 3.02 4.53 18.12
N PRO A 7 2.06 5.34 17.63
CA PRO A 7 0.80 5.60 18.32
C PRO A 7 -0.12 4.38 18.39
N TYR A 8 0.20 3.29 17.68
CA TYR A 8 -0.62 2.10 17.60
C TYR A 8 -0.09 0.93 18.43
N LYS A 9 1.08 1.09 19.06
CA LYS A 9 1.79 0.01 19.77
C LYS A 9 0.89 -0.68 20.82
N THR A 10 0.13 0.11 21.57
CA THR A 10 -0.72 -0.33 22.68
C THR A 10 -2.19 -0.49 22.29
N ALA A 11 -2.53 -0.37 21.00
CA ALA A 11 -3.92 -0.31 20.54
C ALA A 11 -4.73 -1.59 20.86
N LEU A 12 -4.04 -2.71 21.05
CA LEU A 12 -4.63 -4.02 21.35
C LEU A 12 -4.30 -4.49 22.77
N ASP A 13 -3.74 -3.66 23.63
CA ASP A 13 -3.45 -4.03 25.01
C ASP A 13 -4.75 -4.27 25.78
N GLY A 14 -4.75 -5.28 26.65
CA GLY A 14 -5.94 -5.72 27.38
C GLY A 14 -6.93 -6.57 26.59
N LEU A 15 -6.86 -6.58 25.25
CA LEU A 15 -7.72 -7.41 24.42
C LEU A 15 -7.18 -8.84 24.29
N LEU A 16 -7.97 -9.84 24.69
CA LEU A 16 -7.73 -11.24 24.38
C LEU A 16 -8.27 -11.57 22.98
N ILE A 17 -7.40 -12.07 22.11
CA ILE A 17 -7.77 -12.68 20.82
C ILE A 17 -7.33 -14.13 20.92
N GLU A 18 -8.26 -15.05 21.18
CA GLU A 18 -7.97 -16.46 21.47
C GLU A 18 -7.16 -17.14 20.37
N ASP A 19 -7.59 -16.94 19.11
CA ASP A 19 -6.90 -17.41 17.92
C ASP A 19 -6.73 -16.24 16.93
N PRO A 20 -5.58 -15.53 16.96
CA PRO A 20 -5.31 -14.44 16.04
C PRO A 20 -5.10 -14.92 14.60
N VAL A 21 -4.74 -16.19 14.37
CA VAL A 21 -4.59 -16.75 13.03
C VAL A 21 -5.97 -16.92 12.39
N LYS A 22 -6.89 -17.59 13.10
CA LYS A 22 -8.28 -17.73 12.65
C LYS A 22 -8.93 -16.36 12.46
N SER A 23 -8.74 -15.45 13.41
CA SER A 23 -9.27 -14.09 13.35
C SER A 23 -8.78 -13.31 12.12
N PHE A 24 -7.51 -13.47 11.75
CA PHE A 24 -6.93 -12.86 10.54
C PHE A 24 -7.64 -13.35 9.27
N PHE A 25 -7.81 -14.66 9.14
CA PHE A 25 -8.46 -15.23 7.95
C PHE A 25 -9.98 -15.01 7.93
N ASP A 26 -10.64 -14.96 9.08
CA ASP A 26 -12.05 -14.58 9.19
C ASP A 26 -12.25 -13.12 8.76
N PHE A 27 -11.35 -12.21 9.17
CA PHE A 27 -11.33 -10.84 8.65
C PHE A 27 -11.19 -10.83 7.12
N CYS A 28 -10.27 -11.63 6.56
CA CYS A 28 -10.08 -11.71 5.11
C CYS A 28 -11.35 -12.15 4.38
N LYS A 29 -11.96 -13.26 4.83
CA LYS A 29 -13.18 -13.83 4.23
C LYS A 29 -14.34 -12.84 4.27
N GLU A 30 -14.58 -12.21 5.42
CA GLU A 30 -15.66 -11.23 5.56
C GLU A 30 -15.38 -9.98 4.71
N ARG A 31 -14.16 -9.46 4.75
CA ARG A 31 -13.79 -8.27 3.98
C ARG A 31 -13.90 -8.51 2.48
N GLU A 32 -13.58 -9.70 2.03
CA GLU A 32 -13.69 -10.09 0.63
C GLU A 32 -15.14 -10.35 0.19
N SER A 33 -15.96 -10.95 1.07
CA SER A 33 -17.41 -11.07 0.87
C SER A 33 -18.05 -9.69 0.68
N ILE A 34 -17.69 -8.70 1.51
CA ILE A 34 -18.15 -7.31 1.38
C ILE A 34 -17.75 -6.71 0.02
N ARG A 35 -16.51 -6.93 -0.45
CA ARG A 35 -16.05 -6.45 -1.75
C ARG A 35 -16.90 -7.04 -2.89
N LYS A 36 -17.08 -8.37 -2.90
CA LYS A 36 -17.86 -9.09 -3.92
C LYS A 36 -19.34 -8.64 -3.94
N LYS A 37 -19.96 -8.42 -2.78
CA LYS A 37 -21.35 -7.90 -2.72
C LYS A 37 -21.47 -6.50 -3.30
N ARG A 38 -20.50 -5.61 -3.02
CA ARG A 38 -20.43 -4.26 -3.60
C ARG A 38 -20.29 -4.29 -5.12
N GLU A 39 -19.40 -5.12 -5.64
CA GLU A 39 -19.17 -5.25 -7.09
C GLU A 39 -20.38 -5.83 -7.83
N ARG A 40 -21.18 -6.67 -7.17
CA ARG A 40 -22.46 -7.16 -7.69
C ARG A 40 -23.60 -6.13 -7.60
N GLY A 41 -23.32 -4.91 -7.13
CA GLY A 41 -24.31 -3.84 -7.00
C GLY A 41 -25.37 -4.09 -5.92
N GLN A 42 -25.12 -4.97 -4.94
CA GLN A 42 -26.06 -5.19 -3.85
C GLN A 42 -26.19 -3.95 -2.97
N SER A 43 -27.38 -3.72 -2.41
CA SER A 43 -27.63 -2.63 -1.48
C SER A 43 -26.95 -2.87 -0.12
N PRO A 44 -26.45 -1.82 0.57
CA PRO A 44 -25.96 -1.94 1.94
C PRO A 44 -27.09 -2.29 2.93
N PRO A 45 -26.78 -2.87 4.10
CA PRO A 45 -25.44 -3.19 4.59
C PRO A 45 -24.88 -4.49 3.98
N TRP A 46 -23.58 -4.49 3.63
CA TRP A 46 -22.91 -5.66 3.04
C TRP A 46 -22.39 -6.68 4.06
N SER A 47 -22.47 -6.34 5.34
CA SER A 47 -22.07 -7.17 6.49
C SER A 47 -23.04 -6.93 7.63
N SER A 48 -23.29 -7.94 8.46
CA SER A 48 -24.02 -7.79 9.72
C SER A 48 -23.17 -7.17 10.83
N ASP A 49 -21.84 -7.15 10.67
CA ASP A 49 -20.92 -6.59 11.65
C ASP A 49 -20.93 -5.05 11.62
N PRO A 50 -21.30 -4.38 12.74
CA PRO A 50 -21.36 -2.92 12.80
C PRO A 50 -20.00 -2.24 12.59
N ILE A 51 -18.88 -2.91 12.90
CA ILE A 51 -17.53 -2.39 12.64
C ILE A 51 -17.27 -2.37 11.14
N PHE A 52 -17.62 -3.42 10.40
CA PHE A 52 -17.48 -3.40 8.93
C PHE A 52 -18.47 -2.45 8.24
N GLN A 53 -19.63 -2.19 8.84
CA GLN A 53 -20.58 -1.19 8.32
C GLN A 53 -20.07 0.24 8.50
N LYS A 54 -19.50 0.56 9.66
CA LYS A 54 -19.13 1.95 10.04
C LYS A 54 -17.66 2.27 9.87
N GLY A 55 -16.78 1.27 9.87
CA GLY A 55 -15.33 1.42 9.83
C GLY A 55 -14.80 1.46 8.40
N ARG A 56 -13.72 2.22 8.21
CA ARG A 56 -13.02 2.31 6.93
C ARG A 56 -11.87 1.31 6.85
N PHE A 57 -12.03 0.30 6.00
CA PHE A 57 -11.03 -0.74 5.74
C PHE A 57 -10.65 -0.81 4.27
N LEU A 58 -9.38 -1.07 3.99
CA LEU A 58 -8.91 -1.40 2.64
C LEU A 58 -9.41 -2.77 2.19
N ASN A 59 -9.27 -3.09 0.91
CA ASN A 59 -9.52 -4.46 0.44
C ASN A 59 -8.41 -5.41 0.90
N VAL A 60 -8.69 -6.71 0.92
CA VAL A 60 -7.69 -7.75 1.26
C VAL A 60 -6.56 -7.75 0.25
N PHE A 61 -6.91 -7.82 -1.04
CA PHE A 61 -5.99 -7.64 -2.15
C PHE A 61 -6.00 -6.18 -2.59
N ARG A 62 -4.86 -5.51 -2.49
CA ARG A 62 -4.73 -4.07 -2.75
C ARG A 62 -4.91 -3.70 -4.21
N GLU A 63 -4.82 -4.67 -5.11
CA GLU A 63 -5.13 -4.57 -6.53
C GLU A 63 -6.55 -4.06 -6.76
N TYR A 64 -7.46 -4.33 -5.83
CA TYR A 64 -8.85 -3.86 -5.86
C TYR A 64 -9.06 -2.48 -5.20
N ASP A 65 -8.05 -1.91 -4.55
CA ASP A 65 -8.16 -0.54 -4.04
C ASP A 65 -8.29 0.43 -5.22
N ARG A 66 -9.24 1.38 -5.13
CA ARG A 66 -9.51 2.36 -6.20
C ARG A 66 -8.26 3.07 -6.74
N GLY A 67 -7.34 3.44 -5.84
CA GLY A 67 -6.07 4.04 -6.20
C GLY A 67 -5.17 3.08 -6.98
N SER A 68 -5.03 1.83 -6.53
CA SER A 68 -4.25 0.82 -7.24
C SER A 68 -4.85 0.49 -8.60
N VAL A 69 -6.18 0.35 -8.72
CA VAL A 69 -6.85 0.13 -10.02
C VAL A 69 -6.51 1.23 -11.01
N SER A 70 -6.52 2.50 -10.58
CA SER A 70 -6.15 3.65 -11.41
C SER A 70 -4.69 3.57 -11.88
N ILE A 71 -3.76 3.21 -10.98
CA ILE A 71 -2.33 3.03 -11.29
C ILE A 71 -2.12 1.87 -12.27
N LEU A 72 -2.73 0.72 -11.99
CA LEU A 72 -2.62 -0.47 -12.83
C LEU A 72 -3.12 -0.18 -14.24
N ARG A 73 -4.25 0.52 -14.38
CA ARG A 73 -4.78 0.94 -15.67
C ARG A 73 -3.86 1.92 -16.39
N PHE A 74 -3.31 2.91 -15.67
CA PHE A 74 -2.40 3.90 -16.24
C PHE A 74 -1.13 3.25 -16.80
N ALA A 75 -0.52 2.34 -16.05
CA ALA A 75 0.77 1.72 -16.40
C ALA A 75 0.65 0.46 -17.28
N ARG A 76 -0.56 -0.04 -17.57
CA ARG A 76 -0.81 -1.35 -18.19
C ARG A 76 0.01 -1.66 -19.45
N ASN A 77 0.21 -0.66 -20.31
CA ASN A 77 0.85 -0.81 -21.61
C ASN A 77 2.37 -0.52 -21.57
N LEU A 78 2.94 -0.29 -20.39
CA LEU A 78 4.36 0.05 -20.22
C LEU A 78 5.21 -1.14 -19.77
N LYS A 79 4.62 -2.33 -19.58
CA LYS A 79 5.30 -3.51 -19.00
C LYS A 79 6.64 -3.85 -19.68
N ASP A 80 6.69 -3.68 -21.00
CA ASP A 80 7.86 -4.01 -21.82
C ASP A 80 8.88 -2.86 -21.91
N GLU A 81 8.49 -1.66 -21.48
CA GLU A 81 9.33 -0.45 -21.47
C GLU A 81 9.73 -0.08 -20.03
N LEU A 82 10.59 -0.91 -19.42
CA LEU A 82 10.88 -0.87 -17.97
C LEU A 82 11.20 0.55 -17.42
N PRO A 83 12.04 1.39 -18.05
CA PRO A 83 12.26 2.75 -17.56
C PRO A 83 10.99 3.62 -17.53
N LYS A 84 10.16 3.54 -18.58
CA LYS A 84 8.89 4.28 -18.63
C LYS A 84 7.90 3.74 -17.61
N LEU A 85 7.86 2.43 -17.40
CA LEU A 85 7.04 1.81 -16.35
C LEU A 85 7.45 2.35 -14.98
N ILE A 86 8.75 2.31 -14.64
CA ILE A 86 9.25 2.78 -13.34
C ILE A 86 8.93 4.27 -13.16
N HIS A 87 9.16 5.10 -14.18
CA HIS A 87 8.76 6.51 -14.15
C HIS A 87 7.27 6.66 -13.85
N ALA A 88 6.40 5.96 -14.59
CA ALA A 88 4.95 6.02 -14.41
C ALA A 88 4.51 5.61 -13.00
N LEU A 89 5.07 4.54 -12.45
CA LEU A 89 4.71 4.05 -11.12
C LEU A 89 5.13 5.02 -10.01
N PHE A 90 6.36 5.55 -10.07
CA PHE A 90 6.82 6.58 -9.14
C PHE A 90 5.97 7.86 -9.25
N PHE A 91 5.71 8.34 -10.48
CA PHE A 91 4.81 9.46 -10.73
C PHE A 91 3.44 9.25 -10.08
N CYS A 92 2.79 8.12 -10.34
CA CYS A 92 1.46 7.85 -9.83
C CYS A 92 1.43 7.75 -8.30
N ARG A 93 2.48 7.21 -7.65
CA ARG A 93 2.59 7.17 -6.18
C ARG A 93 2.86 8.54 -5.57
N TRP A 94 3.55 9.44 -6.28
CA TRP A 94 3.69 10.83 -5.85
C TRP A 94 2.39 11.64 -6.03
N VAL A 95 1.60 11.34 -7.06
CA VAL A 95 0.26 11.93 -7.23
C VAL A 95 -0.72 11.37 -6.20
N ASN A 96 -0.76 10.04 -6.02
CA ASN A 96 -1.60 9.28 -5.09
C ASN A 96 -3.10 9.66 -5.13
N ARG A 97 -3.60 10.04 -6.30
CA ARG A 97 -4.97 10.55 -6.48
C ARG A 97 -5.57 10.04 -7.79
N GLN A 98 -6.55 9.15 -7.67
CA GLN A 98 -7.25 8.56 -8.82
C GLN A 98 -7.77 9.62 -9.80
N GLN A 99 -8.47 10.65 -9.32
CA GLN A 99 -9.09 11.65 -10.19
C GLN A 99 -8.08 12.48 -10.99
N THR A 100 -6.81 12.49 -10.57
CA THR A 100 -5.72 13.11 -11.34
C THR A 100 -5.16 12.10 -12.34
N ILE A 101 -4.81 10.90 -11.88
CA ILE A 101 -4.24 9.84 -12.73
C ILE A 101 -5.19 9.50 -13.88
N ASP A 102 -6.49 9.45 -13.62
CA ASP A 102 -7.54 9.12 -14.60
C ASP A 102 -7.72 10.19 -15.69
N LYS A 103 -7.19 11.40 -15.50
CA LYS A 103 -7.19 12.48 -16.51
C LYS A 103 -5.92 12.50 -17.36
N LEU A 104 -4.96 11.64 -17.05
CA LEU A 104 -3.66 11.59 -17.69
C LEU A 104 -3.50 10.25 -18.42
N THR A 105 -2.51 10.24 -19.31
CA THR A 105 -2.08 9.07 -20.07
C THR A 105 -0.57 8.91 -19.92
N PRO A 106 0.01 7.71 -20.14
CA PRO A 106 1.46 7.54 -20.15
C PRO A 106 2.22 8.50 -21.07
N SER A 107 1.63 8.87 -22.22
CA SER A 107 2.24 9.83 -23.14
C SER A 107 2.41 11.23 -22.55
N ASP A 108 1.62 11.59 -21.54
CA ASP A 108 1.77 12.87 -20.84
C ASP A 108 3.08 12.95 -20.05
N LEU A 109 3.67 11.80 -19.71
CA LEU A 109 4.96 11.71 -19.02
C LEU A 109 6.16 11.84 -19.97
N SER A 110 5.93 11.99 -21.28
CA SER A 110 7.01 12.05 -22.27
C SER A 110 7.72 13.41 -22.36
N LYS A 111 7.10 14.48 -21.83
CA LYS A 111 7.65 15.84 -21.78
C LYS A 111 7.22 16.52 -20.49
N PHE A 112 8.16 16.77 -19.60
CA PHE A 112 7.82 17.26 -18.25
C PHE A 112 7.19 18.66 -18.28
N GLU A 113 7.52 19.52 -19.25
CA GLU A 113 6.97 20.86 -19.36
C GLU A 113 5.46 20.83 -19.64
N GLU A 114 5.02 19.90 -20.49
CA GLU A 114 3.60 19.70 -20.78
C GLU A 114 2.86 19.07 -19.60
N LEU A 115 3.50 18.13 -18.90
CA LEU A 115 2.97 17.56 -17.66
C LEU A 115 2.77 18.65 -16.59
N VAL A 116 3.75 19.53 -16.40
CA VAL A 116 3.66 20.67 -15.47
C VAL A 116 2.46 21.55 -15.80
N LYS A 117 2.27 21.92 -17.08
CA LYS A 117 1.10 22.71 -17.52
C LYS A 117 -0.21 22.00 -17.17
N LYS A 118 -0.32 20.70 -17.48
CA LYS A 118 -1.52 19.90 -17.19
C LYS A 118 -1.81 19.81 -15.71
N LEU A 119 -0.80 19.57 -14.88
CA LEU A 119 -0.96 19.47 -13.43
C LEU A 119 -1.33 20.82 -12.79
N ASN A 120 -0.72 21.92 -13.24
CA ASN A 120 -1.04 23.27 -12.76
C ASN A 120 -2.46 23.73 -13.14
N ALA A 121 -3.01 23.22 -14.24
CA ALA A 121 -4.41 23.45 -14.61
C ALA A 121 -5.42 22.73 -13.69
N LEU A 122 -4.97 21.81 -12.82
CA LEU A 122 -5.83 21.11 -11.88
C LEU A 122 -5.89 21.87 -10.54
N LYS A 123 -7.11 22.07 -10.03
CA LYS A 123 -7.33 22.66 -8.69
C LYS A 123 -6.60 21.88 -7.58
N VAL A 124 -6.59 20.54 -7.68
CA VAL A 124 -5.91 19.64 -6.75
C VAL A 124 -5.27 18.53 -7.56
N TRP A 125 -3.94 18.52 -7.64
CA TRP A 125 -3.20 17.56 -8.45
C TRP A 125 -2.85 16.30 -7.66
N CYS A 126 -2.56 16.38 -6.36
CA CYS A 126 -2.17 15.23 -5.55
C CYS A 126 -3.10 14.99 -4.36
N ASN A 127 -2.93 13.85 -3.69
CA ASN A 127 -3.52 13.61 -2.38
C ASN A 127 -2.57 14.07 -1.27
N GLU A 128 -3.03 15.01 -0.45
CA GLU A 128 -2.26 15.57 0.67
C GLU A 128 -2.52 14.84 1.99
N THR A 129 -3.51 13.94 2.03
CA THR A 129 -3.99 13.31 3.27
C THR A 129 -3.48 11.89 3.48
N ALA A 130 -3.17 11.16 2.42
CA ALA A 130 -2.78 9.76 2.49
C ALA A 130 -1.25 9.60 2.35
N TYR A 131 -0.62 9.21 3.46
CA TYR A 131 0.83 9.04 3.70
C TYR A 131 1.68 10.23 3.23
N PRO A 132 2.34 10.97 4.15
CA PRO A 132 3.06 12.18 3.79
C PRO A 132 4.20 11.87 2.80
N VAL A 133 4.15 12.51 1.64
CA VAL A 133 5.23 12.47 0.64
C VAL A 133 6.01 13.76 0.79
N GLU A 134 7.27 13.63 1.23
CA GLU A 134 8.17 14.76 1.46
C GLU A 134 9.03 15.08 0.23
N SER A 135 9.91 16.07 0.37
CA SER A 135 10.87 16.43 -0.67
C SER A 135 11.95 15.36 -0.86
N ILE A 136 12.51 15.31 -2.06
CA ILE A 136 13.57 14.38 -2.45
C ILE A 136 14.88 15.15 -2.58
N GLN A 137 15.97 14.59 -2.07
CA GLN A 137 17.31 15.01 -2.45
C GLN A 137 17.78 14.21 -3.67
N TRP A 138 18.39 14.86 -4.65
CA TRP A 138 19.05 14.18 -5.76
C TRP A 138 20.26 14.98 -6.20
N GLU A 139 21.44 14.37 -6.18
CA GLU A 139 22.72 14.99 -6.59
C GLU A 139 22.97 16.39 -5.97
N GLY A 140 22.58 16.56 -4.70
CA GLY A 140 22.77 17.82 -3.96
C GLY A 140 21.67 18.86 -4.16
N LYS A 141 20.67 18.60 -5.02
CA LYS A 141 19.49 19.45 -5.19
C LYS A 141 18.29 18.88 -4.45
N THR A 142 17.50 19.76 -3.84
CA THR A 142 16.18 19.41 -3.26
C THR A 142 15.09 19.58 -4.31
N TYR A 143 14.24 18.58 -4.46
CA TYR A 143 13.05 18.58 -5.30
C TYR A 143 11.81 18.49 -4.41
N GLN A 144 10.95 19.49 -4.46
CA GLN A 144 9.65 19.42 -3.80
C GLN A 144 8.78 18.33 -4.43
N ARG A 145 7.76 17.85 -3.73
CA ARG A 145 6.89 16.76 -4.22
C ARG A 145 6.38 16.99 -5.65
N PHE A 146 6.01 18.22 -5.99
CA PHE A 146 5.55 18.57 -7.33
C PHE A 146 6.65 18.39 -8.37
N GLU A 147 7.83 18.99 -8.15
CA GLU A 147 8.99 18.91 -9.06
C GLU A 147 9.52 17.48 -9.17
N ALA A 148 9.50 16.72 -8.07
CA ALA A 148 9.86 15.32 -8.07
C ALA A 148 8.96 14.51 -9.01
N ALA A 149 7.64 14.72 -8.90
CA ALA A 149 6.64 14.03 -9.71
C ALA A 149 6.69 14.46 -11.17
N SER A 150 6.79 15.76 -11.44
CA SER A 150 6.65 16.29 -12.80
C SER A 150 7.94 16.23 -13.61
N GLU A 151 9.10 16.49 -12.99
CA GLU A 151 10.38 16.68 -13.68
C GLU A 151 11.42 15.61 -13.28
N LEU A 152 11.68 15.41 -11.98
CA LEU A 152 12.81 14.59 -11.54
C LEU A 152 12.71 13.17 -12.11
N PHE A 153 11.57 12.50 -11.91
CA PHE A 153 11.41 11.11 -12.35
C PHE A 153 11.55 10.93 -13.86
N TYR A 154 11.15 11.93 -14.65
CA TYR A 154 11.41 11.95 -16.09
C TYR A 154 12.92 11.92 -16.40
N ASN A 155 13.68 12.77 -15.71
CA ASN A 155 15.13 12.90 -15.91
C ASN A 155 15.92 11.70 -15.41
N ILE A 156 15.46 11.01 -14.36
CA ILE A 156 16.22 9.96 -13.67
C ILE A 156 15.72 8.53 -13.92
N GLN A 157 14.73 8.34 -14.80
CA GLN A 157 14.10 7.02 -15.01
C GLN A 157 15.10 5.90 -15.35
N ALA A 158 16.14 6.20 -16.12
CA ALA A 158 17.19 5.23 -16.46
C ALA A 158 18.06 4.87 -15.24
N GLN A 159 18.43 5.87 -14.42
CA GLN A 159 19.21 5.69 -13.21
C GLN A 159 18.40 4.92 -12.16
N LEU A 160 17.13 5.29 -11.94
CA LEU A 160 16.21 4.55 -11.07
C LEU A 160 16.08 3.10 -11.49
N THR A 161 15.94 2.84 -12.79
CA THR A 161 15.87 1.47 -13.33
C THR A 161 17.11 0.66 -12.96
N LYS A 162 18.31 1.22 -13.14
CA LYS A 162 19.57 0.56 -12.77
C LYS A 162 19.65 0.23 -11.27
N ILE A 163 19.23 1.18 -10.42
CA ILE A 163 19.20 0.99 -8.95
C ILE A 163 18.25 -0.15 -8.56
N ILE A 164 17.07 -0.20 -9.19
CA ILE A 164 16.06 -1.23 -8.90
C ILE A 164 16.56 -2.61 -9.37
N ILE A 165 17.13 -2.71 -10.57
CA ILE A 165 17.70 -3.98 -11.09
C ILE A 165 18.85 -4.48 -10.21
N SER A 166 19.76 -3.60 -9.78
CA SER A 166 20.90 -3.98 -8.92
C SER A 166 20.50 -4.41 -7.51
N SER A 167 19.21 -4.31 -7.18
CA SER A 167 18.68 -4.72 -5.88
C SER A 167 18.28 -6.19 -5.84
N GLU A 168 18.65 -6.98 -6.85
CA GLU A 168 18.54 -8.46 -6.87
C GLU A 168 17.13 -8.94 -6.54
N ARG A 169 16.13 -8.25 -7.09
CA ARG A 169 14.71 -8.56 -6.92
C ARG A 169 14.19 -8.43 -5.48
N CYS A 170 14.98 -7.90 -4.54
CA CYS A 170 14.61 -7.72 -3.14
C CYS A 170 13.96 -6.35 -2.90
N VAL A 171 12.73 -6.34 -2.40
CA VAL A 171 11.94 -5.12 -2.14
C VAL A 171 12.63 -4.23 -1.12
N VAL A 172 13.10 -4.77 0.01
CA VAL A 172 13.77 -3.99 1.07
C VAL A 172 15.06 -3.37 0.54
N LYS A 173 15.86 -4.12 -0.24
CA LYS A 173 17.09 -3.63 -0.85
C LYS A 173 16.80 -2.54 -1.88
N ALA A 174 15.79 -2.71 -2.73
CA ALA A 174 15.39 -1.72 -3.73
C ALA A 174 14.90 -0.41 -3.10
N THR A 175 14.02 -0.49 -2.11
CA THR A 175 13.54 0.68 -1.36
C THR A 175 14.72 1.42 -0.71
N LYS A 176 15.61 0.69 -0.03
CA LYS A 176 16.79 1.27 0.62
C LYS A 176 17.71 1.95 -0.40
N ASN A 177 18.07 1.27 -1.48
CA ASN A 177 19.01 1.79 -2.47
C ASN A 177 18.46 3.04 -3.19
N VAL A 178 17.15 3.09 -3.46
CA VAL A 178 16.50 4.30 -3.97
C VAL A 178 16.50 5.40 -2.91
N ASN A 179 16.18 5.06 -1.65
CA ASN A 179 16.16 6.05 -0.57
C ASN A 179 17.55 6.58 -0.20
N GLU A 180 18.63 5.83 -0.41
CA GLU A 180 20.01 6.34 -0.26
C GLU A 180 20.28 7.50 -1.23
N LYS A 181 19.61 7.52 -2.38
CA LYS A 181 19.64 8.66 -3.29
C LYS A 181 18.65 9.74 -2.84
N PHE A 182 17.41 9.37 -2.56
CA PHE A 182 16.32 10.31 -2.30
C PHE A 182 16.39 11.01 -0.94
N LYS A 183 17.05 10.38 0.05
CA LYS A 183 17.21 10.86 1.44
C LYS A 183 15.89 11.28 2.11
N MET A 184 14.83 10.51 1.86
CA MET A 184 13.54 10.66 2.53
C MET A 184 13.60 10.05 3.94
N GLN A 185 13.04 10.73 4.92
CA GLN A 185 12.73 10.19 6.25
C GLN A 185 11.61 9.14 6.19
N ASN A 186 10.60 9.35 5.36
CA ASN A 186 9.50 8.44 5.09
C ASN A 186 9.63 7.84 3.69
N ASP A 187 10.27 6.68 3.60
CA ASP A 187 10.45 5.93 2.35
C ASP A 187 9.24 5.11 1.91
N PHE A 188 8.12 5.18 2.64
CA PHE A 188 6.91 4.44 2.30
C PHE A 188 6.40 4.68 0.86
N PRO A 189 6.44 5.91 0.29
CA PRO A 189 6.08 6.12 -1.11
C PRO A 189 7.01 5.39 -2.10
N ILE A 190 8.30 5.30 -1.79
CA ILE A 190 9.28 4.54 -2.57
C ILE A 190 8.91 3.05 -2.51
N PHE A 191 8.69 2.53 -1.30
CA PHE A 191 8.28 1.15 -1.09
C PHE A 191 7.03 0.78 -1.88
N MET A 192 6.00 1.64 -1.86
CA MET A 192 4.78 1.43 -2.65
C MET A 192 5.06 1.35 -4.15
N ALA A 193 5.92 2.22 -4.69
CA ALA A 193 6.27 2.19 -6.11
C ALA A 193 7.08 0.93 -6.48
N ILE A 194 7.99 0.46 -5.59
CA ILE A 194 8.71 -0.80 -5.77
C ILE A 194 7.76 -2.01 -5.76
N MET A 195 6.75 -2.01 -4.87
CA MET A 195 5.72 -3.05 -4.85
C MET A 195 4.91 -3.06 -6.15
N ASP A 196 4.59 -1.89 -6.71
CA ASP A 196 3.94 -1.82 -8.02
C ASP A 196 4.81 -2.42 -9.13
N VAL A 197 6.13 -2.18 -9.09
CA VAL A 197 7.06 -2.83 -10.03
C VAL A 197 6.98 -4.34 -9.90
N ALA A 198 6.89 -4.89 -8.69
CA ALA A 198 6.78 -6.33 -8.46
C ALA A 198 5.53 -6.94 -9.11
N TRP A 199 4.41 -6.20 -9.14
CA TRP A 199 3.18 -6.64 -9.79
C TRP A 199 3.29 -6.69 -11.31
N PHE A 200 3.95 -5.69 -11.93
CA PHE A 200 4.11 -5.66 -13.38
C PHE A 200 5.26 -6.54 -13.89
N ARG A 201 6.35 -6.59 -13.14
CA ARG A 201 7.64 -7.19 -13.52
C ARG A 201 8.20 -8.01 -12.36
N PRO A 202 7.60 -9.19 -12.07
CA PRO A 202 8.07 -10.09 -11.01
C PRO A 202 9.49 -10.64 -11.27
N ASP A 203 9.96 -10.56 -12.51
CA ASP A 203 11.34 -10.84 -12.91
C ASP A 203 12.32 -9.77 -12.42
N ILE A 204 11.87 -8.52 -12.22
CA ILE A 204 12.69 -7.40 -11.74
C ILE A 204 12.61 -7.23 -10.22
N ILE A 205 11.41 -7.35 -9.63
CA ILE A 205 11.21 -7.36 -8.17
C ILE A 205 10.32 -8.55 -7.81
N ASN A 206 10.78 -9.40 -6.89
CA ASN A 206 10.03 -10.57 -6.46
C ASN A 206 8.90 -10.16 -5.52
N PRO A 207 7.62 -10.41 -5.85
CA PRO A 207 6.51 -10.13 -4.94
C PRO A 207 6.56 -10.96 -3.64
N GLY A 208 7.23 -12.12 -3.66
CA GLY A 208 7.51 -12.93 -2.47
C GLY A 208 8.71 -12.48 -1.65
N SER A 209 9.35 -11.35 -2.00
CA SER A 209 10.43 -10.77 -1.19
C SER A 209 9.93 -10.39 0.20
N ASN A 210 10.83 -10.43 1.19
CA ASN A 210 10.57 -9.85 2.50
C ASN A 210 10.22 -8.35 2.38
N VAL A 211 9.44 -7.86 3.34
CA VAL A 211 8.96 -6.47 3.44
C VAL A 211 9.16 -5.95 4.87
N PRO A 212 9.29 -4.62 5.06
CA PRO A 212 9.39 -4.06 6.40
C PRO A 212 8.07 -4.21 7.16
N THR A 213 8.13 -4.28 8.48
CA THR A 213 6.93 -4.17 9.32
C THR A 213 6.53 -2.71 9.46
N GLY A 214 5.34 -2.37 8.98
CA GLY A 214 4.77 -1.04 9.20
C GLY A 214 4.28 -0.86 10.63
N ILE A 215 4.30 0.39 11.07
CA ILE A 215 3.87 0.81 12.42
C ILE A 215 2.42 0.45 12.71
N GLY A 216 1.61 0.36 11.64
CA GLY A 216 0.20 0.05 11.74
C GLY A 216 -0.10 -1.44 11.87
N ALA A 217 0.82 -2.31 11.43
CA ALA A 217 0.68 -3.76 11.48
C ALA A 217 1.30 -4.38 12.74
N VAL A 218 2.36 -3.75 13.28
CA VAL A 218 3.20 -4.31 14.36
C VAL A 218 2.40 -4.89 15.52
N ALA A 219 1.33 -4.22 15.98
CA ALA A 219 0.60 -4.65 17.15
C ALA A 219 -0.15 -5.97 16.91
N TYR A 220 -0.68 -6.20 15.70
CA TYR A 220 -1.34 -7.46 15.37
C TYR A 220 -0.34 -8.54 14.96
N LEU A 221 0.74 -8.17 14.26
CA LEU A 221 1.83 -9.09 13.95
C LEU A 221 2.49 -9.65 15.21
N ASN A 222 2.66 -8.86 16.27
CA ASN A 222 3.12 -9.35 17.56
C ASN A 222 2.18 -10.41 18.15
N ARG A 223 0.86 -10.27 17.97
CA ARG A 223 -0.12 -11.29 18.43
C ARG A 223 0.04 -12.59 17.65
N LEU A 224 0.16 -12.51 16.33
CA LEU A 224 0.42 -13.66 15.47
C LEU A 224 1.75 -14.34 15.82
N GLN A 225 2.83 -13.55 15.93
CA GLN A 225 4.16 -14.03 16.28
C GLN A 225 4.16 -14.78 17.61
N ASN A 226 3.57 -14.19 18.65
CA ASN A 226 3.52 -14.80 19.98
C ASN A 226 2.66 -16.06 20.00
N HIS A 227 1.49 -16.03 19.36
CA HIS A 227 0.59 -17.19 19.28
C HIS A 227 1.23 -18.37 18.53
N LEU A 228 2.00 -18.09 17.48
CA LEU A 228 2.70 -19.10 16.67
C LEU A 228 4.06 -19.52 17.26
N GLY A 229 4.53 -18.86 18.32
CA GLY A 229 5.85 -19.15 18.93
C GLY A 229 7.03 -18.83 18.01
N LEU A 230 6.94 -17.78 17.20
CA LEU A 230 7.94 -17.44 16.17
C LEU A 230 8.89 -16.33 16.65
N SER A 231 10.08 -16.29 16.06
CA SER A 231 11.16 -15.41 16.54
C SER A 231 11.04 -13.98 16.02
N ASN A 232 10.40 -13.79 14.85
CA ASN A 232 10.30 -12.50 14.18
C ASN A 232 9.11 -12.46 13.19
N HIS A 233 8.81 -11.26 12.68
CA HIS A 233 7.72 -11.07 11.73
C HIS A 233 7.97 -11.72 10.37
N LYS A 234 9.23 -11.92 9.94
CA LYS A 234 9.50 -12.62 8.68
C LYS A 234 9.02 -14.07 8.76
N GLU A 235 9.40 -14.79 9.82
CA GLU A 235 8.89 -16.14 10.09
C GLU A 235 7.36 -16.14 10.22
N THR A 236 6.79 -15.08 10.81
CA THR A 236 5.34 -14.92 10.92
C THR A 236 4.68 -14.80 9.55
N PHE A 237 5.25 -14.02 8.63
CA PHE A 237 4.77 -13.92 7.24
C PHE A 237 4.81 -15.29 6.56
N ASP A 238 5.96 -15.96 6.60
CA ASP A 238 6.18 -17.27 5.98
C ASP A 238 5.16 -18.31 6.51
N LYS A 239 4.93 -18.32 7.84
CA LYS A 239 3.97 -19.23 8.47
C LYS A 239 2.53 -18.90 8.11
N MET A 240 2.14 -17.63 8.10
CA MET A 240 0.77 -17.23 7.72
C MET A 240 0.45 -17.59 6.27
N ILE A 241 1.39 -17.42 5.36
CA ILE A 241 1.23 -17.85 3.96
C ILE A 241 1.04 -19.37 3.88
N ALA A 242 1.84 -20.15 4.61
CA ALA A 242 1.71 -21.60 4.65
C ALA A 242 0.36 -22.08 5.23
N LEU A 243 -0.21 -21.32 6.18
CA LEU A 243 -1.50 -21.64 6.81
C LEU A 243 -2.70 -21.26 5.93
N GLN A 244 -2.53 -20.39 4.93
CA GLN A 244 -3.63 -19.86 4.12
C GLN A 244 -4.56 -20.94 3.56
N ASN A 245 -4.02 -21.99 2.95
CA ASN A 245 -4.86 -23.03 2.33
C ASN A 245 -5.72 -23.80 3.34
N SER A 246 -5.32 -23.83 4.63
CA SER A 246 -6.11 -24.49 5.68
C SER A 246 -7.26 -23.61 6.18
N TYR A 247 -7.10 -22.29 6.15
CA TYR A 247 -8.07 -21.34 6.72
C TYR A 247 -8.91 -20.60 5.68
N TRP A 248 -8.40 -20.47 4.45
CA TRP A 248 -9.03 -19.77 3.34
C TRP A 248 -8.59 -20.35 1.98
N PRO A 249 -8.96 -21.61 1.66
CA PRO A 249 -8.60 -22.25 0.39
C PRO A 249 -9.23 -21.59 -0.84
N GLU A 250 -10.34 -20.86 -0.67
CA GLU A 250 -11.04 -20.15 -1.76
C GLU A 250 -10.47 -18.75 -2.05
N ALA A 251 -9.33 -18.40 -1.44
CA ALA A 251 -8.61 -17.17 -1.75
C ALA A 251 -8.24 -17.14 -3.24
N GLU A 252 -8.39 -15.98 -3.87
CA GLU A 252 -8.14 -15.81 -5.31
C GLU A 252 -6.69 -16.09 -5.72
N ARG A 253 -5.75 -15.80 -4.81
CA ARG A 253 -4.33 -16.11 -4.98
C ARG A 253 -3.68 -16.38 -3.63
N ILE A 254 -2.50 -17.00 -3.68
CA ILE A 254 -1.59 -17.09 -2.53
C ILE A 254 -1.21 -15.66 -2.10
N LEU A 255 -1.17 -15.44 -0.79
CA LEU A 255 -0.75 -14.19 -0.17
C LEU A 255 0.77 -14.05 -0.29
N TYR A 256 1.22 -12.84 -0.55
CA TYR A 256 2.60 -12.43 -0.48
C TYR A 256 2.90 -11.82 0.90
N PRO A 257 4.18 -11.70 1.32
CA PRO A 257 4.53 -11.09 2.59
C PRO A 257 3.90 -9.71 2.81
N ILE A 258 3.77 -8.94 1.72
CA ILE A 258 3.12 -7.63 1.74
C ILE A 258 1.64 -7.68 2.09
N ASP A 259 0.92 -8.72 1.68
CA ASP A 259 -0.49 -8.86 2.01
C ASP A 259 -0.63 -9.16 3.51
N ILE A 260 0.25 -10.00 4.08
CA ILE A 260 0.23 -10.28 5.53
C ILE A 260 0.48 -9.01 6.34
N GLU A 261 1.42 -8.16 5.91
CA GLU A 261 1.67 -6.87 6.56
C GLU A 261 0.44 -5.96 6.51
N TYR A 262 -0.12 -5.73 5.32
CA TYR A 262 -1.26 -4.84 5.14
C TYR A 262 -2.53 -5.34 5.84
N ILE A 263 -2.84 -6.62 5.70
CA ILE A 263 -4.01 -7.22 6.35
C ILE A 263 -3.82 -7.18 7.87
N SER A 264 -2.61 -7.36 8.40
CA SER A 264 -2.35 -7.21 9.83
C SER A 264 -2.60 -5.78 10.31
N CYS A 265 -2.28 -4.77 9.48
CA CYS A 265 -2.66 -3.38 9.76
C CYS A 265 -4.18 -3.18 9.81
N GLU A 266 -4.93 -3.79 8.88
CA GLU A 266 -6.40 -3.75 8.86
C GLU A 266 -7.03 -4.53 10.03
N CYS A 267 -6.49 -5.70 10.37
CA CYS A 267 -6.90 -6.49 11.54
C CYS A 267 -6.66 -5.68 12.82
N ARG A 268 -5.49 -5.06 12.97
CA ARG A 268 -5.22 -4.15 14.09
C ARG A 268 -6.28 -3.06 14.19
N LYS A 269 -6.63 -2.40 13.07
CA LYS A 269 -7.69 -1.36 13.06
C LYS A 269 -9.03 -1.93 13.50
N TYR A 270 -9.41 -3.10 12.99
CA TYR A 270 -10.66 -3.78 13.34
C TYR A 270 -10.72 -4.08 14.83
N PHE A 271 -9.70 -4.74 15.37
CA PHE A 271 -9.62 -5.08 16.78
C PHE A 271 -9.40 -3.88 17.70
N SER A 272 -8.93 -2.73 17.19
CA SER A 272 -8.95 -1.48 17.97
C SER A 272 -10.38 -0.96 18.19
N TYR A 273 -11.32 -1.20 17.25
CA TYR A 273 -12.74 -0.92 17.49
C TYR A 273 -13.34 -1.91 18.49
N VAL A 274 -13.01 -3.19 18.37
CA VAL A 274 -13.42 -4.22 19.35
C VAL A 274 -12.93 -3.87 20.75
N ASN A 275 -11.67 -3.43 20.88
CA ASN A 275 -11.05 -3.04 22.14
C ASN A 275 -11.53 -1.67 22.68
N GLY A 276 -12.31 -0.91 21.90
CA GLY A 276 -12.69 0.47 22.25
C GLY A 276 -11.56 1.51 22.22
N THR A 277 -10.33 1.13 21.88
CA THR A 277 -9.18 2.05 21.72
C THR A 277 -9.29 2.92 20.45
N LYS A 278 -10.21 2.57 19.55
CA LYS A 278 -10.58 3.38 18.39
C LYS A 278 -12.09 3.62 18.35
N SER A 279 -12.49 4.85 18.06
CA SER A 279 -13.90 5.25 17.93
C SER A 279 -14.26 5.68 16.51
N PHE A 280 -15.55 5.62 16.19
CA PHE A 280 -16.12 6.04 14.90
C PHE A 280 -16.28 7.56 14.83
N LYS A 281 -15.18 8.30 14.66
CA LYS A 281 -15.17 9.77 14.52
C LYS A 281 -14.46 10.23 13.25
N ASP A 282 -14.94 11.33 12.67
CA ASP A 282 -14.36 12.01 11.50
C ASP A 282 -14.14 11.08 10.29
N LYS A 283 -12.93 11.11 9.71
CA LYS A 283 -12.51 10.33 8.53
C LYS A 283 -12.46 8.82 8.75
N ASN A 284 -12.70 8.35 9.98
CA ASN A 284 -12.77 6.92 10.30
C ASN A 284 -14.14 6.30 9.99
N LEU A 285 -15.16 7.13 9.80
CA LEU A 285 -16.49 6.68 9.37
C LEU A 285 -16.46 6.31 7.88
N PHE A 286 -16.92 5.11 7.58
CA PHE A 286 -17.27 4.72 6.24
C PHE A 286 -18.66 5.28 5.90
N ILE A 287 -18.70 6.20 4.93
CA ILE A 287 -19.93 6.74 4.38
C ILE A 287 -20.08 6.10 2.99
N PRO A 288 -21.07 5.22 2.77
CA PRO A 288 -21.37 4.72 1.44
C PRO A 288 -21.63 5.90 0.51
N SER A 289 -20.96 5.97 -0.64
CA SER A 289 -21.36 6.91 -1.69
C SER A 289 -22.76 6.51 -2.14
N VAL A 290 -23.76 7.35 -1.88
CA VAL A 290 -25.08 7.23 -2.49
C VAL A 290 -24.83 7.31 -4.00
N ASN A 291 -25.23 6.28 -4.75
CA ASN A 291 -25.05 6.24 -6.19
C ASN A 291 -25.55 7.56 -6.82
N SER A 292 -24.65 8.30 -7.45
CA SER A 292 -24.94 9.35 -8.42
C SER A 292 -24.81 8.76 -9.81
#